data_AF-A0A3A1Y8Y7-F1
#
_entry.id   AF-A0A3A1Y8Y7-F1
#
_cell.length_a   1.000
_cell.length_b   1.000
_cell.length_c   1.000
_cell.angle_alpha   90.00
_cell.angle_beta   90.00
_cell.angle_gamma   90.00
#
_symmetry.space_group_name_H-M   'P 1'
#
loop_
_entity.id
_entity.type
_entity.pdbx_description
1 polymer ?
#
loop_
_entity_poly.entity_id
_entity_poly.type
_entity_poly.pdbx_seq_one_letter_code
_entity_poly.pdbx_strand_id
1 'polypeptide(L)'
;MEQFSRLLENIIKSKCVDSFTNDLNQIQKTLEEKENYLLEAKAVGVDYPDSITALIEAKDGELPRVIVNCQKSIDDYLIRFINLINKDNNVVLTGYTFLDLSHDLNVKKVILSELTRNQTIPLGLWLFKQQFTASEFIFRKSGANQFMRIRYFDIDCSKYVNYFATVRLYLVEVFNIDTFIKYIEKK
;
A
#
# COMPACT_ATOMS: atom_id res chain seq x y z
N MET A 1 9.92 10.31 -4.38
CA MET A 1 9.49 10.38 -2.97
C MET A 1 9.12 11.79 -2.53
N GLU A 2 9.74 12.85 -3.04
CA GLU A 2 9.37 14.24 -2.69
C GLU A 2 7.89 14.59 -2.97
N GLN A 3 7.35 14.20 -4.13
CA GLN A 3 5.92 14.35 -4.44
C GLN A 3 5.02 13.66 -3.40
N PHE A 4 5.41 12.48 -2.93
CA PHE A 4 4.66 11.74 -1.91
C PHE A 4 4.71 12.45 -0.55
N SER A 5 5.87 13.01 -0.18
CA SER A 5 6.01 13.80 1.05
C SER A 5 5.07 15.01 1.05
N ARG A 6 5.02 15.76 -0.06
CA ARG A 6 4.12 16.92 -0.22
C ARG A 6 2.65 16.52 -0.16
N LEU A 7 2.30 15.37 -0.75
CA LEU A 7 0.95 14.82 -0.66
C LEU A 7 0.56 14.53 0.79
N LEU A 8 1.42 13.85 1.55
CA LEU A 8 1.16 13.53 2.96
C LEU A 8 0.95 14.81 3.78
N GLU A 9 1.77 15.83 3.58
CA GLU A 9 1.60 17.12 4.26
C GLU A 9 0.21 17.72 4.03
N ASN A 10 -0.27 17.72 2.78
CA ASN A 10 -1.59 18.27 2.44
C ASN A 10 -2.71 17.47 3.10
N ILE A 11 -2.61 16.13 3.08
CA ILE A 11 -3.59 15.24 3.72
C ILE A 11 -3.62 15.50 5.23
N ILE A 12 -2.47 15.57 5.89
CA ILE A 12 -2.35 15.81 7.33
C ILE A 12 -2.92 17.19 7.69
N LYS A 13 -2.53 18.25 6.97
CA LYS A 13 -3.01 19.63 7.19
C LYS A 13 -4.53 19.75 7.00
N SER A 14 -5.09 19.00 6.05
CA SER A 14 -6.53 19.03 5.74
C SER A 14 -7.41 18.39 6.82
N LYS A 15 -6.83 17.62 7.76
CA LYS A 15 -7.56 16.85 8.80
C LYS A 15 -8.61 15.88 8.25
N CYS A 16 -8.54 15.51 6.97
CA CYS A 16 -9.54 14.64 6.35
C CYS A 16 -9.52 13.20 6.87
N VAL A 17 -8.46 12.81 7.57
CA VAL A 17 -8.21 11.45 8.09
C VAL A 17 -7.61 11.52 9.50
N ASP A 18 -8.23 12.30 10.39
CA ASP A 18 -7.74 12.55 11.76
C ASP A 18 -7.38 11.29 12.56
N SER A 19 -8.12 10.19 12.38
CA SER A 19 -7.85 8.92 13.05
C SER A 19 -6.53 8.24 12.62
N PHE A 20 -5.89 8.72 11.54
CA PHE A 20 -4.64 8.18 11.00
C PHE A 20 -3.50 9.19 11.01
N THR A 21 -3.70 10.39 11.58
CA THR A 21 -2.68 11.46 11.57
C THR A 21 -1.33 11.01 12.14
N ASN A 22 -1.33 10.19 13.19
CA ASN A 22 -0.09 9.66 13.77
C ASN A 22 0.66 8.75 12.78
N ASP A 23 -0.05 7.84 12.12
CA ASP A 23 0.54 6.95 11.12
C ASP A 23 1.12 7.77 9.95
N LEU A 24 0.36 8.75 9.46
CA LEU A 24 0.78 9.61 8.36
C LEU A 24 2.01 10.46 8.71
N ASN A 25 2.07 11.00 9.93
CA ASN A 25 3.26 11.71 10.43
C ASN A 25 4.48 10.79 10.47
N GLN A 26 4.30 9.53 10.89
CA GLN A 26 5.40 8.56 10.94
C GLN A 26 5.88 8.18 9.52
N ILE A 27 4.96 8.05 8.57
CA ILE A 27 5.29 7.84 7.15
C ILE A 27 6.04 9.05 6.61
N GLN A 28 5.56 10.27 6.87
CA GLN A 28 6.22 11.49 6.41
C GLN A 28 7.65 11.57 6.94
N LYS A 29 7.84 11.37 8.25
CA LYS A 29 9.18 11.33 8.87
C LYS A 29 10.09 10.29 8.21
N THR A 30 9.55 9.12 7.88
CA THR A 30 10.28 8.05 7.19
C THR A 30 10.79 8.49 5.81
N LEU A 31 10.03 9.30 5.08
CA LEU A 31 10.42 9.80 3.76
C LEU A 31 11.55 10.84 3.83
N GLU A 32 11.65 11.57 4.93
CA GLU A 32 12.66 12.61 5.17
C GLU A 32 13.99 12.01 5.66
N GLU A 33 13.94 10.89 6.37
CA GLU A 33 15.12 10.16 6.86
C GLU A 33 15.85 9.41 5.72
N LYS A 34 17.19 9.41 5.74
CA LYS A 34 18.03 8.76 4.70
C LYS A 34 18.40 7.29 5.00
N GLU A 35 18.24 6.84 6.24
CA GLU A 35 18.74 5.54 6.70
C GLU A 35 17.85 4.37 6.25
N ASN A 36 18.36 3.41 5.48
CA ASN A 36 17.57 2.28 4.97
C ASN A 36 17.89 0.96 5.72
N TYR A 37 16.90 0.36 6.38
CA TYR A 37 17.03 -0.84 7.22
C TYR A 37 16.97 -2.15 6.42
N LEU A 38 17.68 -2.22 5.29
CA LEU A 38 17.58 -3.34 4.34
C LEU A 38 18.03 -4.68 4.95
N LEU A 39 19.08 -4.68 5.77
CA LEU A 39 19.62 -5.92 6.34
C LEU A 39 18.64 -6.53 7.34
N GLU A 40 18.04 -5.70 8.19
CA GLU A 40 17.01 -6.07 9.14
C GLU A 40 15.74 -6.52 8.41
N ALA A 41 15.34 -5.80 7.36
CA ALA A 41 14.19 -6.16 6.52
C ALA A 41 14.33 -7.57 5.95
N LYS A 42 15.53 -7.91 5.45
CA LYS A 42 15.85 -9.26 4.97
C LYS A 42 15.83 -10.31 6.07
N ALA A 43 16.36 -9.98 7.25
CA ALA A 43 16.38 -10.89 8.39
C ALA A 43 14.97 -11.26 8.87
N VAL A 44 14.02 -10.31 8.83
CA VAL A 44 12.61 -10.54 9.20
C VAL A 44 11.71 -10.89 8.00
N GLY A 45 12.27 -10.96 6.79
CA GLY A 45 11.55 -11.42 5.61
C GLY A 45 10.60 -10.43 4.93
N VAL A 46 10.58 -9.16 5.35
CA VAL A 46 9.68 -8.14 4.76
C VAL A 46 10.15 -7.61 3.40
N ASP A 47 11.40 -7.93 3.01
CA ASP A 47 11.94 -7.77 1.65
C ASP A 47 11.39 -8.84 0.69
N TYR A 48 10.08 -9.02 0.70
CA TYR A 48 9.37 -9.94 -0.19
C TYR A 48 8.78 -9.16 -1.38
N PRO A 49 9.25 -9.38 -2.61
CA PRO A 49 8.91 -8.53 -3.76
C PRO A 49 7.48 -8.71 -4.27
N ASP A 50 6.93 -9.90 -4.05
CA ASP A 50 5.63 -10.30 -4.58
C ASP A 50 4.46 -9.90 -3.66
N SER A 51 3.24 -10.24 -4.09
CA SER A 51 2.01 -9.92 -3.37
C SER A 51 1.94 -10.64 -2.01
N ILE A 52 1.83 -9.87 -0.93
CA ILE A 52 1.60 -10.43 0.41
C ILE A 52 0.28 -11.19 0.49
N THR A 53 -0.75 -10.75 -0.24
CA THR A 53 -2.03 -11.47 -0.34
C THR A 53 -1.83 -12.89 -0.89
N ALA A 54 -1.04 -13.04 -1.95
CA ALA A 54 -0.77 -14.35 -2.56
C ALA A 54 0.10 -15.23 -1.66
N LEU A 55 1.05 -14.64 -0.94
CA LEU A 55 1.87 -15.35 0.04
C LEU A 55 1.02 -15.93 1.17
N ILE A 56 0.08 -15.15 1.71
CA ILE A 56 -0.84 -15.61 2.75
C ILE A 56 -1.73 -16.73 2.19
N GLU A 57 -2.33 -16.54 1.01
CA GLU A 57 -3.18 -17.55 0.37
C GLU A 57 -2.46 -18.88 0.17
N ALA A 58 -1.23 -18.86 -0.32
CA ALA A 58 -0.43 -20.07 -0.54
C ALA A 58 -0.12 -20.83 0.77
N LYS A 59 -0.01 -20.12 1.90
CA LYS A 59 0.33 -20.71 3.21
C LYS A 59 -0.91 -21.11 4.01
N ASP A 60 -1.97 -20.30 3.96
CA ASP A 60 -3.18 -20.50 4.73
C ASP A 60 -4.24 -21.34 3.99
N GLY A 61 -4.14 -21.45 2.66
CA GLY A 61 -5.10 -22.15 1.81
C GLY A 61 -6.36 -21.34 1.49
N GLU A 62 -6.41 -20.08 1.92
CA GLU A 62 -7.51 -19.15 1.65
C GLU A 62 -7.01 -17.70 1.58
N LEU A 63 -7.76 -16.85 0.86
CA LEU A 63 -7.43 -15.43 0.75
C LEU A 63 -7.54 -14.72 2.11
N PRO A 64 -6.59 -13.83 2.46
CA PRO A 64 -6.74 -13.00 3.64
C PRO A 64 -7.93 -12.06 3.50
N ARG A 65 -8.58 -11.77 4.63
CA ARG A 65 -9.67 -10.79 4.71
C ARG A 65 -9.11 -9.38 4.73
N VAL A 66 -9.70 -8.49 3.94
CA VAL A 66 -9.38 -7.06 3.93
C VAL A 66 -10.42 -6.31 4.75
N ILE A 67 -9.97 -5.59 5.79
CA ILE A 67 -10.80 -4.61 6.50
C ILE A 67 -10.40 -3.23 5.99
N VAL A 68 -11.34 -2.52 5.37
CA VAL A 68 -11.12 -1.14 4.92
C VAL A 68 -11.40 -0.18 6.06
N ASN A 69 -10.36 0.43 6.60
CA ASN A 69 -10.49 1.40 7.69
C ASN A 69 -10.74 2.82 7.15
N CYS A 70 -10.25 3.12 5.95
CA CYS A 70 -10.49 4.39 5.27
C CYS A 70 -10.50 4.20 3.75
N GLN A 71 -11.45 4.83 3.06
CA GLN A 71 -11.41 5.01 1.61
C GLN A 71 -12.02 6.37 1.26
N LYS A 72 -11.20 7.29 0.74
CA LYS A 72 -11.63 8.65 0.39
C LYS A 72 -10.94 9.13 -0.88
N SER A 73 -11.62 10.01 -1.62
CA SER A 73 -10.99 10.85 -2.62
C SER A 73 -10.70 12.22 -1.98
N ILE A 74 -9.45 12.66 -2.02
CA ILE A 74 -9.03 14.00 -1.61
C ILE A 74 -8.36 14.64 -2.81
N ASP A 75 -8.96 15.70 -3.35
CA ASP A 75 -8.57 16.32 -4.60
C ASP A 75 -8.49 15.29 -5.75
N ASP A 76 -7.28 15.06 -6.26
CA ASP A 76 -6.97 14.09 -7.30
C ASP A 76 -6.34 12.81 -6.78
N TYR A 77 -6.34 12.60 -5.47
CA TYR A 77 -5.81 11.40 -4.86
C TYR A 77 -6.91 10.53 -4.30
N LEU A 78 -6.87 9.25 -4.65
CA LEU A 78 -7.57 8.23 -3.89
C LEU A 78 -6.66 7.74 -2.77
N ILE A 79 -7.21 7.72 -1.57
CA ILE A 79 -6.56 7.20 -0.38
C ILE A 79 -7.34 5.98 0.09
N ARG A 80 -6.64 4.88 0.36
CA ARG A 80 -7.23 3.65 0.89
C ARG A 80 -6.34 3.05 1.97
N PHE A 81 -6.86 2.93 3.19
CA PHE A 81 -6.19 2.34 4.34
C PHE A 81 -6.88 1.04 4.72
N ILE A 82 -6.11 -0.03 4.86
CA ILE A 82 -6.62 -1.36 5.11
C ILE A 82 -5.84 -2.07 6.21
N ASN A 83 -6.50 -3.01 6.88
CA ASN A 83 -5.83 -4.10 7.59
C ASN A 83 -5.98 -5.38 6.77
N LEU A 84 -4.88 -6.11 6.62
CA LEU A 84 -4.87 -7.45 6.04
C LEU A 84 -4.90 -8.47 7.17
N ILE A 85 -5.98 -9.24 7.24
CA ILE A 85 -6.29 -10.17 8.33
C ILE A 85 -6.15 -11.60 7.82
N ASN A 86 -5.45 -12.45 8.56
CA ASN A 86 -5.32 -13.86 8.22
C ASN A 86 -6.48 -14.73 8.76
N LYS A 87 -6.42 -16.04 8.48
CA LYS A 87 -7.41 -17.03 8.94
C LYS A 87 -7.60 -17.08 10.47
N ASP A 88 -6.55 -16.72 11.21
CA ASP A 88 -6.55 -16.70 12.68
C ASP A 88 -7.08 -15.36 13.25
N ASN A 89 -7.64 -14.49 12.40
CA ASN A 89 -8.10 -13.14 12.74
C ASN A 89 -7.00 -12.19 13.25
N ASN A 90 -5.73 -12.47 12.97
CA ASN A 90 -4.62 -11.59 13.31
C ASN A 90 -4.33 -10.60 12.18
N VAL A 91 -3.98 -9.37 12.55
CA VAL A 91 -3.53 -8.35 11.61
C VAL A 91 -2.11 -8.68 11.17
N VAL A 92 -1.94 -9.03 9.89
CA VAL A 92 -0.62 -9.31 9.29
C VAL A 92 0.09 -8.00 8.95
N LEU A 93 -0.63 -7.08 8.30
CA LEU A 93 -0.13 -5.75 7.99
C LEU A 93 -1.25 -4.72 7.93
N THR A 94 -0.85 -3.47 8.11
CA THR A 94 -1.65 -2.28 7.77
C THR A 94 -1.11 -1.70 6.48
N GLY A 95 -1.97 -1.54 5.48
CA GLY A 95 -1.61 -1.01 4.17
C GLY A 95 -2.18 0.39 3.96
N TYR A 96 -1.35 1.32 3.52
CA TYR A 96 -1.73 2.67 3.11
C TYR A 96 -1.44 2.84 1.63
N THR A 97 -2.51 3.05 0.85
CA THR A 97 -2.42 3.30 -0.58
C THR A 97 -2.80 4.74 -0.89
N PHE A 98 -1.98 5.38 -1.71
CA PHE A 98 -2.24 6.71 -2.26
C PHE A 98 -2.08 6.62 -3.78
N LEU A 99 -3.17 6.81 -4.50
CA LEU A 99 -3.21 6.70 -5.96
C LEU A 99 -3.46 8.07 -6.56
N ASP A 100 -2.50 8.55 -7.33
CA ASP A 100 -2.56 9.82 -8.05
C ASP A 100 -3.38 9.66 -9.34
N LEU A 101 -4.49 10.41 -9.41
CA LEU A 101 -5.44 10.43 -10.52
C LEU A 101 -5.49 11.81 -11.19
N SER A 102 -4.53 12.70 -10.93
CA SER A 102 -4.52 14.10 -11.39
C SER A 102 -4.30 14.25 -12.90
N HIS A 103 -3.63 13.27 -13.51
CA HIS A 103 -3.19 13.37 -14.90
C HIS A 103 -4.29 13.11 -15.93
N ASP A 104 -5.35 12.37 -15.57
CA ASP A 104 -6.37 11.96 -16.54
C ASP A 104 -7.75 11.74 -15.92
N LEU A 105 -8.72 12.56 -16.34
CA LEU A 105 -10.10 12.52 -15.84
C LEU A 105 -10.87 11.24 -16.23
N ASN A 106 -10.57 10.63 -17.40
CA ASN A 106 -11.23 9.40 -17.81
C ASN A 106 -10.71 8.22 -17.00
N VAL A 107 -9.38 8.15 -16.81
CA VAL A 107 -8.76 7.14 -15.94
C VAL A 107 -9.29 7.28 -14.51
N LYS A 108 -9.35 8.51 -13.98
CA LYS A 108 -9.94 8.81 -12.67
C LYS A 108 -11.36 8.22 -12.55
N LYS A 109 -12.23 8.49 -13.53
CA LYS A 109 -13.61 7.97 -13.52
C LYS A 109 -13.67 6.44 -13.54
N VAL A 110 -12.88 5.78 -14.40
CA VAL A 110 -12.88 4.32 -14.51
C VAL A 110 -12.37 3.68 -13.21
N ILE A 111 -11.25 4.16 -12.68
CA ILE A 111 -10.66 3.64 -11.44
C ILE A 111 -11.62 3.81 -10.25
N LEU A 112 -12.24 4.99 -10.09
CA LEU A 112 -13.22 5.22 -9.02
C LEU A 112 -14.46 4.32 -9.14
N SER A 113 -14.92 4.07 -10.37
CA SER A 113 -16.00 3.10 -10.64
C SER A 113 -15.59 1.68 -10.22
N GLU A 114 -14.40 1.23 -10.61
CA GLU A 114 -13.90 -0.11 -10.25
C GLU A 114 -13.69 -0.27 -8.74
N LEU A 115 -13.22 0.75 -8.03
CA LEU A 115 -13.11 0.75 -6.57
C LEU A 115 -14.45 0.61 -5.87
N THR A 116 -15.48 1.26 -6.42
CA THR A 116 -16.83 1.18 -5.87
C THR A 116 -17.40 -0.24 -6.00
N ARG A 117 -17.04 -0.97 -7.07
CA ARG A 117 -17.42 -2.37 -7.28
C ARG A 117 -16.59 -3.34 -6.43
N ASN A 118 -15.33 -2.99 -6.17
CA ASN A 118 -14.33 -3.87 -5.55
C ASN A 118 -13.90 -3.41 -4.15
N GLN A 119 -14.82 -2.80 -3.37
CA GLN A 119 -14.49 -2.14 -2.10
C GLN A 119 -13.79 -3.03 -1.08
N THR A 120 -14.12 -4.32 -1.04
CA THR A 120 -13.53 -5.28 -0.09
C THR A 120 -12.41 -6.12 -0.69
N ILE A 121 -12.10 -5.92 -1.97
CA ILE A 121 -11.09 -6.71 -2.69
C ILE A 121 -9.73 -6.00 -2.58
N PRO A 122 -8.64 -6.75 -2.29
CA PRO A 122 -7.28 -6.22 -2.36
C PRO A 122 -7.02 -5.56 -3.73
N LEU A 123 -6.40 -4.37 -3.72
CA LEU A 123 -6.02 -3.68 -4.96
C LEU A 123 -5.13 -4.54 -5.86
N GLY A 124 -4.27 -5.37 -5.24
CA GLY A 124 -3.43 -6.38 -5.90
C GLY A 124 -4.16 -7.25 -6.93
N LEU A 125 -5.44 -7.57 -6.69
CA LEU A 125 -6.18 -8.52 -7.52
C LEU A 125 -6.82 -7.93 -8.78
N TRP A 126 -6.89 -6.60 -8.90
CA TRP A 126 -7.51 -5.96 -10.06
C TRP A 126 -6.68 -4.80 -10.62
N LEU A 127 -6.12 -3.94 -9.78
CA LEU A 127 -5.34 -2.79 -10.24
C LEU A 127 -3.98 -3.24 -10.83
N PHE A 128 -3.37 -4.28 -10.25
CA PHE A 128 -2.09 -4.84 -10.69
C PHE A 128 -2.19 -5.92 -11.75
N LYS A 129 -3.38 -6.15 -12.34
CA LYS A 129 -3.53 -7.01 -13.54
C LYS A 129 -3.00 -6.33 -14.82
N GLN A 130 -2.64 -5.05 -14.72
CA GLN A 130 -2.01 -4.29 -15.79
C GLN A 130 -0.49 -4.41 -15.75
N GLN A 131 0.18 -3.94 -16.81
CA GLN A 131 1.61 -3.76 -16.76
C GLN A 131 1.94 -2.61 -15.78
N PHE A 132 3.02 -2.75 -15.04
CA PHE A 132 3.49 -1.72 -14.13
C PHE A 132 5.01 -1.79 -13.98
N THR A 133 5.61 -0.67 -13.59
CA THR A 133 6.97 -0.64 -13.03
C THR A 133 6.88 -0.41 -11.52
N ALA A 134 7.87 -0.86 -10.78
CA ALA A 134 7.96 -0.68 -9.34
C ALA A 134 9.30 -0.05 -8.96
N SER A 135 9.28 0.88 -8.01
CA SER A 135 10.51 1.37 -7.40
C SER A 135 11.15 0.33 -6.48
N GLU A 136 12.42 0.55 -6.14
CA GLU A 136 13.02 -0.15 -5.00
C GLU A 136 12.24 0.12 -3.70
N PHE A 137 12.36 -0.81 -2.76
CA PHE A 137 11.78 -0.65 -1.43
C PHE A 137 12.63 0.29 -0.56
N ILE A 138 11.93 1.08 0.24
CA ILE A 138 12.48 1.84 1.35
C ILE A 138 11.98 1.18 2.64
N PHE A 139 12.90 0.83 3.53
CA PHE A 139 12.63 0.04 4.73
C PHE A 139 12.92 0.83 6.01
N ARG A 140 12.01 0.78 6.99
CA ARG A 140 12.20 1.37 8.33
C ARG A 140 11.64 0.50 9.42
N LYS A 141 12.22 0.63 10.61
CA LYS A 141 11.63 0.14 11.85
C LYS A 141 10.61 1.16 12.37
N SER A 142 9.35 0.77 12.49
CA SER A 142 8.28 1.65 13.01
C SER A 142 7.93 1.38 14.47
N GLY A 143 8.46 0.29 15.05
CA GLY A 143 8.30 -0.08 16.45
C GLY A 143 9.15 -1.30 16.82
N ALA A 144 9.03 -1.79 18.05
CA ALA A 144 9.78 -2.96 18.50
C ALA A 144 9.49 -4.22 17.65
N ASN A 145 8.21 -4.40 17.29
CA ASN A 145 7.69 -5.53 16.52
C ASN A 145 6.99 -5.08 15.21
N GLN A 146 7.38 -3.91 14.70
CA GLN A 146 6.80 -3.38 13.47
C GLN A 146 7.85 -2.91 12.50
N PHE A 147 7.60 -3.21 11.24
CA PHE A 147 8.48 -2.87 10.15
C PHE A 147 7.68 -2.26 9.02
N MET A 148 8.11 -1.09 8.56
CA MET A 148 7.48 -0.37 7.46
C MET A 148 8.30 -0.58 6.19
N ARG A 149 7.61 -0.85 5.09
CA ARG A 149 8.19 -0.71 3.75
C ARG A 149 7.37 0.23 2.90
N ILE A 150 8.05 0.98 2.04
CA ILE A 150 7.44 1.94 1.14
C ILE A 150 7.98 1.69 -0.27
N ARG A 151 7.10 1.72 -1.26
CA ARG A 151 7.48 1.83 -2.68
C ARG A 151 6.42 2.57 -3.48
N TYR A 152 6.75 2.93 -4.71
CA TYR A 152 5.77 3.41 -5.67
C TYR A 152 5.74 2.54 -6.92
N PHE A 153 4.64 2.65 -7.64
CA PHE A 153 4.43 1.99 -8.92
C PHE A 153 3.91 2.99 -9.94
N ASP A 154 4.36 2.84 -11.17
CA ASP A 154 3.73 3.47 -12.32
C ASP A 154 2.93 2.39 -13.06
N ILE A 155 1.60 2.52 -13.06
CA ILE A 155 0.67 1.51 -13.55
C ILE A 155 0.10 1.95 -14.89
N ASP A 156 0.27 1.12 -15.91
CA ASP A 156 -0.29 1.34 -17.24
C ASP A 156 -1.81 1.10 -17.22
N CYS A 157 -2.58 2.18 -17.44
CA CYS A 157 -4.02 2.16 -17.49
C CYS A 157 -4.58 2.11 -18.92
N SER A 158 -3.75 1.84 -19.92
CA SER A 158 -4.16 1.88 -21.33
C SER A 158 -5.34 0.95 -21.65
N LYS A 159 -5.43 -0.21 -20.99
CA LYS A 159 -6.57 -1.13 -21.17
C LYS A 159 -7.90 -0.59 -20.63
N TYR A 160 -7.86 0.40 -19.74
CA TYR A 160 -9.08 1.01 -19.17
C TYR A 160 -9.63 2.12 -20.06
N VAL A 161 -8.77 2.83 -20.80
CA VAL A 161 -9.15 4.05 -21.53
C VAL A 161 -8.82 4.04 -23.03
N ASN A 162 -8.20 2.96 -23.54
CA ASN A 162 -7.84 2.75 -24.96
C ASN A 162 -6.84 3.78 -25.54
N TYR A 163 -6.00 4.38 -24.70
CA TYR A 163 -4.85 5.19 -25.09
C TYR A 163 -3.79 5.13 -23.98
N PHE A 164 -2.56 5.54 -24.27
CA PHE A 164 -1.48 5.52 -23.28
C PHE A 164 -1.78 6.45 -22.11
N ALA A 165 -1.97 5.87 -20.93
CA ALA A 165 -2.18 6.60 -19.69
C ALA A 165 -1.56 5.85 -18.52
N THR A 166 -0.86 6.57 -17.65
CA THR A 166 -0.21 5.99 -16.47
C THR A 166 -0.68 6.69 -15.21
N VAL A 167 -0.89 5.92 -14.14
CA VAL A 167 -1.17 6.45 -12.80
C VAL A 167 -0.07 6.03 -11.85
N ARG A 168 0.21 6.88 -10.87
CA ARG A 168 1.20 6.59 -9.84
C ARG A 168 0.53 6.14 -8.55
N LEU A 169 0.94 4.98 -8.05
CA LEU A 169 0.51 4.45 -6.76
C LEU A 169 1.67 4.47 -5.78
N TYR A 170 1.49 5.11 -4.63
CA TYR A 170 2.36 4.97 -3.47
C TYR A 170 1.76 3.94 -2.52
N LEU A 171 2.57 2.96 -2.12
CA LEU A 171 2.20 1.89 -1.21
C LEU A 171 3.11 1.95 0.01
N VAL A 172 2.49 2.03 1.18
CA VAL A 172 3.13 1.84 2.47
C VAL A 172 2.53 0.61 3.11
N GLU A 173 3.36 -0.30 3.59
CA GLU A 173 2.93 -1.49 4.32
C GLU A 173 3.66 -1.53 5.66
N VAL A 174 2.91 -1.57 6.75
CA VAL A 174 3.41 -1.71 8.11
C VAL A 174 3.10 -3.12 8.59
N PHE A 175 4.13 -3.95 8.69
CA PHE A 175 4.05 -5.34 9.09
C PHE A 175 4.03 -5.47 10.61
N ASN A 176 3.19 -6.36 11.12
CA ASN A 176 3.34 -6.91 12.46
C ASN A 176 4.27 -8.13 12.34
N ILE A 177 5.51 -8.02 12.83
CA ILE A 177 6.54 -9.05 12.58
C ILE A 177 6.17 -10.38 13.24
N ASP A 178 5.68 -10.38 14.49
CA ASP A 178 5.19 -11.59 15.17
C ASP A 178 4.13 -12.35 14.36
N THR A 179 3.25 -11.63 13.65
CA THR A 179 2.20 -12.27 12.83
C THR A 179 2.72 -12.64 11.45
N PHE A 180 3.60 -11.84 10.87
CA PHE A 180 4.08 -12.01 9.50
C PHE A 180 5.12 -13.12 9.36
N ILE A 181 5.96 -13.34 10.39
CA ILE A 181 7.12 -14.22 10.30
C ILE A 181 6.77 -15.66 9.89
N LYS A 182 5.59 -16.16 10.28
CA LYS A 182 5.09 -17.51 9.92
C LYS A 182 4.93 -17.72 8.41
N TYR A 183 4.79 -16.65 7.63
CA TYR A 183 4.66 -16.73 6.18
C TYR A 183 6.02 -16.83 5.47
N ILE A 184 7.09 -16.40 6.13
CA ILE A 184 8.44 -16.39 5.57
C ILE A 184 9.27 -17.63 5.98
N GLU A 185 8.78 -18.41 6.95
CA GLU A 185 9.44 -19.66 7.35
C GLU A 185 9.69 -20.55 6.12
N LYS A 186 10.99 -20.73 5.85
CA LYS A 186 11.50 -21.66 4.85
C LYS A 186 11.21 -23.07 5.33
N LYS A 187 10.61 -23.88 4.45
CA LYS A 187 10.75 -25.34 4.53
C LYS A 187 12.21 -25.71 4.34
#